data_AF-A0A821V1Z9-F1
#
_entry.id   AF-A0A821V1Z9-F1
#
_cell.length_a   1.000
_cell.length_b   1.000
_cell.length_c   1.000
_cell.angle_alpha   90.00
_cell.angle_beta   90.00
_cell.angle_gamma   90.00
#
_symmetry.space_group_name_H-M   'P 1'
#
loop_
_entity.id
_entity.type
_entity.pdbx_description
1 polymer ?
#
loop_
_entity_poly.entity_id
_entity_poly.type
_entity_poly.pdbx_seq_one_letter_code
_entity_poly.pdbx_strand_id
1 'polypeptide(L)'
;GENFLGEHVSISMDRLRQSLGLMAKHLNVQRAQLITPEFSNGLPVCFIGNKDRSVNIGLKSLQLCANSIMPYLVFLGQSMADKFPMHAEQYNQNINSMEY
;
A
#
# COMPACT_ATOMS: atom_id res chain seq x y z
N GLY A 1 4.20 -37.29 3.22
CA GLY A 1 4.05 -36.40 2.06
C GLY A 1 3.40 -35.13 2.55
N GLU A 2 3.91 -33.96 2.15
CA GLU A 2 3.62 -32.66 2.79
C GLU A 2 3.01 -31.62 1.82
N ASN A 3 2.31 -32.10 0.78
CA ASN A 3 1.69 -31.24 -0.24
C ASN A 3 0.58 -30.30 0.29
N PHE A 4 0.25 -30.40 1.57
CA PHE A 4 -0.72 -29.52 2.25
C PHE A 4 -0.07 -28.24 2.81
N LEU A 5 1.26 -28.14 2.82
CA LEU A 5 1.95 -26.92 3.26
C LEU A 5 1.97 -25.89 2.12
N GLY A 6 1.09 -24.89 2.19
CA GLY A 6 0.95 -23.83 1.18
C GLY A 6 2.00 -22.72 1.25
N GLU A 7 3.28 -23.07 1.40
CA GLU A 7 4.38 -22.10 1.57
C GLU A 7 4.47 -21.10 0.39
N HIS A 8 4.35 -21.61 -0.84
CA HIS A 8 4.37 -20.76 -2.03
C HIS A 8 3.23 -19.74 -2.05
N VAL A 9 2.04 -20.09 -1.54
CA VAL A 9 0.91 -19.17 -1.47
C VAL A 9 1.23 -18.04 -0.49
N SER A 10 1.70 -18.38 0.70
CA SER A 10 2.06 -17.41 1.75
C SER A 10 3.13 -16.41 1.29
N ILE A 11 4.25 -16.92 0.75
CA ILE A 11 5.34 -16.07 0.23
C ILE A 11 4.86 -15.20 -0.93
N SER A 12 4.02 -15.74 -1.81
CA SER A 12 3.49 -14.99 -2.95
C SER A 12 2.55 -13.88 -2.49
N MET A 13 1.71 -14.14 -1.50
CA MET A 13 0.80 -13.13 -0.94
C MET A 13 1.56 -12.04 -0.19
N ASP A 14 2.61 -12.37 0.56
CA ASP A 14 3.47 -11.38 1.22
C ASP A 14 4.13 -10.45 0.18
N ARG A 15 4.68 -11.02 -0.89
CA ARG A 15 5.24 -10.25 -2.00
C ARG A 15 4.20 -9.40 -2.73
N LEU A 16 2.98 -9.92 -2.90
CA LEU A 16 1.88 -9.20 -3.53
C LEU A 16 1.50 -7.95 -2.72
N ARG A 17 1.29 -8.09 -1.40
CA ARG A 17 0.96 -6.97 -0.52
C ARG A 17 2.09 -5.94 -0.47
N GLN A 18 3.34 -6.40 -0.40
CA GLN A 18 4.51 -5.52 -0.45
C GLN A 18 4.55 -4.72 -1.76
N SER A 19 4.36 -5.39 -2.91
CA SER A 19 4.37 -4.76 -4.23
C SER A 19 3.25 -3.72 -4.36
N LEU A 20 2.06 -4.03 -3.84
CA LEU A 20 0.93 -3.10 -3.81
C LEU A 20 1.25 -1.84 -3.00
N GLY A 21 1.85 -1.98 -1.82
CA GLY A 21 2.29 -0.85 -0.99
C GLY A 21 3.32 0.03 -1.71
N LEU A 22 4.29 -0.59 -2.40
CA LEU A 22 5.31 0.14 -3.18
C LEU A 22 4.69 0.89 -4.38
N MET A 23 3.77 0.26 -5.11
CA MET A 23 3.03 0.93 -6.19
C MET A 23 2.22 2.12 -5.66
N ALA A 24 1.51 1.95 -4.54
CA ALA A 24 0.76 3.03 -3.91
C ALA A 24 1.66 4.20 -3.50
N LYS A 25 2.85 3.91 -2.95
CA LYS A 25 3.85 4.93 -2.62
C LYS A 25 4.33 5.69 -3.85
N HIS A 26 4.62 4.99 -4.94
CA HIS A 26 5.02 5.61 -6.20
C HIS A 26 3.94 6.54 -6.77
N LEU A 27 2.68 6.08 -6.82
CA LEU A 27 1.54 6.90 -7.26
C LEU A 27 1.33 8.12 -6.35
N ASN A 28 1.54 7.99 -5.04
CA ASN A 28 1.40 9.09 -4.09
C ASN A 28 2.41 10.22 -4.36
N VAL A 29 3.65 9.85 -4.70
CA VAL A 29 4.69 10.83 -5.06
C VAL A 29 4.39 11.51 -6.38
N GLN A 30 3.98 10.76 -7.41
CA GLN A 30 3.58 11.35 -8.70
C GLN A 30 2.44 12.35 -8.53
N ARG A 31 1.41 12.00 -7.76
CA ARG A 31 0.31 12.93 -7.44
C ARG A 31 0.83 14.17 -6.71
N ALA A 32 1.73 14.01 -5.75
CA ALA A 32 2.29 15.15 -5.01
C ALA A 32 3.03 16.13 -5.93
N GLN A 33 3.76 15.62 -6.94
CA GLN A 33 4.41 16.48 -7.94
C GLN A 33 3.40 17.21 -8.83
N LEU A 34 2.33 16.53 -9.25
CA LEU A 34 1.30 17.11 -10.13
C LEU A 34 0.48 18.24 -9.48
N ILE A 35 0.16 18.13 -8.20
CA ILE A 35 -0.71 19.09 -7.49
C ILE A 35 0.04 20.29 -6.91
N THR A 36 1.37 20.21 -6.83
CA THR A 36 2.25 21.20 -6.19
C THR A 36 2.86 22.07 -7.28
N PRO A 37 2.50 23.36 -7.40
CA PRO A 37 2.90 24.25 -8.49
C PRO A 37 4.41 24.28 -8.77
N GLU A 38 5.21 24.17 -7.72
CA GLU A 38 6.67 24.17 -7.75
C GLU A 38 7.25 22.98 -8.54
N PHE A 39 6.50 21.89 -8.66
CA PHE A 39 6.93 20.63 -9.29
C PHE A 39 6.06 20.21 -10.47
N SER A 40 4.99 20.96 -10.76
CA SER A 40 3.93 20.54 -11.69
C SER A 40 4.09 21.05 -13.12
N ASN A 41 5.18 21.78 -13.42
CA ASN A 41 5.46 22.36 -14.74
C ASN A 41 4.33 23.22 -15.31
N GLY A 42 3.73 24.07 -14.47
CA GLY A 42 2.71 25.04 -14.89
C GLY A 42 1.26 24.58 -14.74
N LEU A 43 1.01 23.41 -14.16
CA LEU A 43 -0.34 23.00 -13.79
C LEU A 43 -0.89 23.85 -12.62
N PRO A 44 -2.20 24.12 -12.60
CA PRO A 44 -2.82 24.85 -11.51
C PRO A 44 -2.69 24.09 -10.18
N VAL A 45 -2.50 24.82 -9.08
CA VAL A 45 -2.43 24.26 -7.74
C VAL A 45 -3.62 23.33 -7.48
N CYS A 46 -3.35 22.13 -6.95
CA CYS A 46 -4.36 21.12 -6.66
C CYS A 46 -5.31 20.80 -7.83
N PHE A 47 -4.90 21.03 -9.09
CA PHE A 47 -5.78 20.91 -10.26
C PHE A 47 -7.09 21.70 -10.14
N ILE A 48 -7.02 22.94 -9.64
CA ILE A 48 -8.19 23.84 -9.66
C ILE A 48 -8.63 24.05 -11.12
N GLY A 49 -9.84 23.58 -11.45
CA GLY A 49 -10.42 23.70 -12.79
C GLY A 49 -10.96 25.10 -13.08
N ASN A 50 -11.89 25.60 -12.25
CA ASN A 50 -12.41 26.97 -12.35
C ASN A 50 -11.62 27.90 -11.43
N LYS A 51 -10.80 28.77 -12.03
CA LYS A 51 -9.96 29.75 -11.33
C LYS A 51 -10.68 31.02 -10.91
N ASP A 52 -11.84 31.33 -11.52
CA ASP A 52 -12.61 32.56 -11.23
C ASP A 52 -13.31 32.49 -9.87
N ARG A 53 -13.53 31.27 -9.36
CA ARG A 53 -14.11 31.03 -8.04
C ARG A 53 -13.02 30.79 -7.00
N SER A 54 -12.70 31.84 -6.24
CA SER A 54 -11.61 31.87 -5.23
C SER A 54 -11.73 30.85 -4.10
N VAL A 55 -12.93 30.32 -3.82
CA VAL A 55 -13.16 29.30 -2.78
C VAL A 55 -12.85 27.87 -3.24
N ASN A 56 -12.52 27.67 -4.52
CA ASN A 56 -12.19 26.34 -5.02
C ASN A 56 -10.83 25.87 -4.53
N ILE A 57 -10.77 24.67 -3.96
CA ILE A 57 -9.54 24.03 -3.46
C ILE A 57 -9.08 22.85 -4.33
N GLY A 58 -9.75 22.61 -5.46
CA GLY A 58 -9.43 21.52 -6.38
C GLY A 58 -9.45 20.14 -5.70
N LEU A 59 -8.43 19.33 -5.95
CA LEU A 59 -8.27 17.96 -5.47
C LEU A 59 -7.57 17.85 -4.11
N LYS A 60 -7.59 18.90 -3.29
CA LYS A 60 -6.89 18.93 -2.00
C LYS A 60 -7.38 17.85 -1.02
N SER A 61 -8.69 17.60 -0.95
CA SER A 61 -9.26 16.52 -0.13
C SER A 61 -8.88 15.12 -0.63
N LEU A 62 -8.83 14.94 -1.95
CA LEU A 62 -8.38 13.69 -2.57
C LEU A 62 -6.91 13.41 -2.23
N GLN A 63 -6.05 14.42 -2.24
CA GLN A 63 -4.67 14.28 -1.79
C GLN A 63 -4.61 13.84 -0.31
N LEU A 64 -5.39 14.47 0.57
CA LEU A 64 -5.39 14.14 1.99
C LEU A 64 -5.81 12.67 2.22
N CYS A 65 -6.90 12.24 1.59
CA CYS A 65 -7.40 10.86 1.68
C CYS A 65 -6.36 9.86 1.18
N ALA A 66 -5.70 10.16 0.07
CA ALA A 66 -4.74 9.22 -0.47
C ALA A 66 -3.39 9.23 0.30
N ASN A 67 -3.02 10.35 0.91
CA ASN A 67 -1.91 10.43 1.86
C ASN A 67 -2.17 9.64 3.15
N SER A 68 -3.44 9.42 3.55
CA SER A 68 -3.76 8.53 4.69
C SER A 68 -3.81 7.05 4.29
N ILE A 69 -4.24 6.73 3.07
CA ILE A 69 -4.35 5.34 2.58
C ILE A 69 -2.97 4.75 2.25
N MET A 70 -2.10 5.50 1.57
CA MET A 70 -0.78 5.01 1.16
C MET A 70 0.06 4.43 2.32
N PRO A 71 0.26 5.11 3.46
CA PRO A 71 1.05 4.55 4.56
C PRO A 71 0.38 3.32 5.17
N TYR A 72 -0.96 3.26 5.17
CA TYR A 72 -1.69 2.09 5.62
C TYR A 72 -1.47 0.88 4.71
N LEU A 73 -1.43 1.06 3.39
CA LEU A 73 -1.09 -0.01 2.45
C LEU A 73 0.34 -0.54 2.65
N VAL A 74 1.29 0.36 2.93
CA VAL A 74 2.68 -0.05 3.26
C VAL A 74 2.74 -0.82 4.57
N PHE A 75 1.94 -0.42 5.57
CA PHE A 75 1.81 -1.15 6.83
C PHE A 75 1.21 -2.56 6.62
N LEU A 76 0.19 -2.71 5.77
CA LEU A 76 -0.37 -4.02 5.43
C LEU A 76 0.57 -4.89 4.57
N GLY A 77 1.55 -4.26 3.92
CA GLY A 77 2.58 -4.92 3.13
C GLY A 77 3.65 -5.68 3.92
N GLN A 78 3.56 -5.71 5.25
CA GLN A 78 4.49 -6.48 6.09
C GLN A 78 4.29 -7.99 5.91
N SER A 79 5.41 -8.71 6.05
CA SER A 79 5.46 -10.17 6.00
C SER A 79 4.66 -10.79 7.16
N MET A 80 3.99 -11.89 6.85
CA MET A 80 3.24 -12.72 7.79
C MET A 80 3.75 -14.17 7.79
N ALA A 81 4.34 -14.62 6.68
CA ALA A 81 4.89 -15.97 6.53
C ALA A 81 6.01 -16.27 7.54
N ASP A 82 6.72 -15.24 8.03
CA ASP A 82 7.80 -15.34 9.00
C ASP A 82 7.32 -15.40 10.47
N LYS A 83 6.02 -15.22 10.71
CA LYS A 83 5.43 -15.14 12.05
C LYS A 83 4.66 -16.40 12.43
N PHE A 84 5.00 -17.54 11.82
CA PHE A 84 4.35 -18.80 12.12
C PHE A 84 4.68 -19.31 13.53
N PRO A 85 3.70 -19.87 14.27
CA PRO A 85 3.94 -20.40 15.61
C PRO A 85 4.66 -21.75 15.55
N MET A 86 5.83 -21.83 16.18
CA MET A 86 6.64 -23.06 16.27
C MET A 86 6.02 -24.17 17.14
N HIS A 87 4.97 -23.85 17.89
CA HIS A 87 4.31 -24.71 18.87
C HIS A 87 2.87 -25.07 18.46
N ALA A 88 2.56 -24.96 17.17
CA ALA A 88 1.28 -25.36 16.63
C ALA A 88 1.05 -26.87 16.80
N GLU A 89 -0.21 -27.22 17.12
CA GLU A 89 -0.70 -28.60 17.15
C GLU A 89 0.22 -29.55 17.94
N GLN A 90 0.44 -29.24 19.23
CA GLN A 90 1.30 -30.03 20.12
C GLN A 90 2.74 -30.23 19.57
N TYR A 91 3.30 -29.22 18.90
CA TYR A 91 4.62 -29.22 18.25
C TYR A 91 4.75 -30.13 17.02
N ASN A 92 3.67 -30.76 16.55
CA ASN A 92 3.69 -31.58 15.35
C ASN A 92 3.77 -30.72 14.07
N GLN A 93 3.26 -29.47 14.11
CA GLN A 93 3.33 -28.50 13.01
C GLN A 93 4.30 -27.36 13.33
N ASN A 94 5.54 -27.73 13.68
CA ASN A 94 6.58 -26.77 14.03
C ASN A 94 7.05 -25.88 12.85
N ILE A 95 6.64 -26.19 11.62
CA ILE A 95 6.69 -25.31 10.44
C ILE A 95 5.29 -25.27 9.82
N ASN A 96 4.78 -24.08 9.48
CA ASN A 96 3.49 -23.91 8.82
C ASN A 96 3.46 -22.62 7.98
N SER A 97 2.56 -22.56 7.00
CA SER A 97 2.54 -21.50 5.98
C SER A 97 1.73 -20.26 6.38
N MET A 98 1.04 -20.24 7.51
CA MET A 98 0.14 -19.13 7.89
C MET A 98 -0.90 -18.77 6.82
N GLU A 99 -1.31 -19.75 5.99
CA GLU A 99 -2.33 -19.55 4.95
C GLU A 99 -3.75 -19.44 5.54
N TYR A 100 -3.91 -19.74 6.83
CA TYR A 100 -5.18 -19.71 7.58
C TYR A 100 -5.19 -18.67 8.70
#